data_AF-A0A1X7VR69-F1
#
_entry.id   AF-A0A1X7VR69-F1
#
_cell.length_a   1.000
_cell.length_b   1.000
_cell.length_c   1.000
_cell.angle_alpha   90.00
_cell.angle_beta   90.00
_cell.angle_gamma   90.00
#
_symmetry.space_group_name_H-M   'P 1'
#
loop_
_entity.id
_entity.type
_entity.pdbx_description
1 polymer ?
#
loop_
_entity_poly.entity_id
_entity_poly.type
_entity_poly.pdbx_seq_one_letter_code
_entity_poly.pdbx_strand_id
1 'polypeptide(L)'
;MRGAPHYHILLWIENAPVVGIDRPEEVCSFIQDRITCHIPDSNTSPDLNFLVTKYQMHKCSKYCKRNIKVGKTYVSRCRFNFPRPARDSICINDVENSLKSCNKIYYLKRNEKEVRVNDYNPLLLKLWRANMDLQYIAERSLSLTEYVT
;
A
#
# COMPACT_ATOMS: atom_id res chain seq x y z
N MET A 1 -11.50 -20.85 12.26
CA MET A 1 -10.96 -19.47 12.28
C MET A 1 -10.25 -19.19 10.98
N ARG A 2 -10.60 -18.12 10.27
CA ARG A 2 -9.86 -17.67 9.07
C ARG A 2 -8.78 -16.68 9.51
N GLY A 3 -7.51 -17.02 9.27
CA GLY A 3 -6.37 -16.09 9.39
C GLY A 3 -5.81 -15.89 10.80
N ALA A 4 -4.62 -15.30 10.86
CA ALA A 4 -4.04 -14.79 12.10
C ALA A 4 -4.85 -13.57 12.60
N PRO A 5 -4.88 -13.31 13.92
CA PRO A 5 -5.46 -12.07 14.46
C PRO A 5 -4.89 -10.83 13.76
N HIS A 6 -5.77 -9.93 13.35
CA HIS A 6 -5.41 -8.66 12.70
C HIS A 6 -6.39 -7.56 13.11
N TYR A 7 -5.97 -6.31 12.96
CA TYR A 7 -6.76 -5.13 13.30
C TYR A 7 -6.99 -4.29 12.05
N HIS A 8 -8.21 -3.78 11.92
CA HIS A 8 -8.53 -2.68 11.02
C HIS A 8 -8.47 -1.39 11.85
N ILE A 9 -7.63 -0.44 11.44
CA ILE A 9 -7.37 0.80 12.20
C ILE A 9 -7.48 1.99 11.25
N LEU A 10 -8.17 3.03 11.68
CA LEU A 10 -8.13 4.35 11.06
C LEU A 10 -7.28 5.27 11.95
N LEU A 11 -6.25 5.89 11.36
CA LEU A 11 -5.39 6.85 12.05
C LEU A 11 -5.73 8.25 11.55
N TRP A 12 -6.40 9.02 12.40
CA TRP A 12 -6.68 10.42 12.11
C TRP A 12 -5.45 11.27 12.43
N ILE A 13 -5.00 12.06 11.46
CA ILE A 13 -3.91 13.01 11.63
C ILE A 13 -4.50 14.40 11.43
N GLU A 14 -4.38 15.25 12.45
CA GLU A 14 -4.83 16.63 12.37
C GLU A 14 -4.10 17.36 11.24
N ASN A 15 -4.85 18.14 10.45
CA ASN A 15 -4.33 18.92 9.32
C ASN A 15 -3.59 18.09 8.26
N ALA A 16 -3.91 16.80 8.11
CA ALA A 16 -3.43 16.04 6.95
C ALA A 16 -3.92 16.71 5.65
N PRO A 17 -3.04 16.87 4.64
CA PRO A 17 -3.43 17.46 3.37
C PRO A 17 -4.45 16.56 2.68
N VAL A 18 -5.21 17.09 1.74
CA VAL A 18 -6.33 16.44 1.04
C VAL A 18 -6.13 16.54 -0.46
N VAL A 19 -6.27 15.41 -1.18
CA VAL A 19 -6.11 15.39 -2.63
C VAL A 19 -7.19 16.23 -3.30
N GLY A 20 -6.78 17.08 -4.25
CA GLY A 20 -7.68 17.97 -4.98
C GLY A 20 -8.02 19.26 -4.25
N ILE A 21 -7.56 19.44 -3.01
CA ILE A 21 -7.69 20.69 -2.24
C ILE A 21 -6.31 21.29 -2.01
N ASP A 22 -5.41 20.54 -1.38
CA ASP A 22 -4.06 20.97 -1.08
C ASP A 22 -3.11 20.71 -2.26
N ARG A 23 -1.91 21.32 -2.21
CA ARG A 23 -0.96 21.21 -3.31
C ARG A 23 -0.50 19.75 -3.50
N PRO A 24 -0.41 19.25 -4.75
CA PRO A 24 0.03 17.87 -5.01
C PRO A 24 1.37 17.52 -4.35
N GLU A 25 2.30 18.48 -4.26
CA GLU A 25 3.61 18.31 -3.65
C GLU A 25 3.51 18.10 -2.13
N GLU A 26 2.61 18.84 -1.47
CA GLU A 26 2.36 18.72 -0.03
C GLU A 26 1.73 17.36 0.30
N VAL A 27 0.76 16.92 -0.50
CA VAL A 27 0.17 15.58 -0.37
C VAL A 27 1.22 14.49 -0.61
N CYS A 28 2.02 14.62 -1.67
CA CYS A 28 3.07 13.66 -2.00
C CYS A 28 4.09 13.53 -0.86
N SER A 29 4.60 14.65 -0.36
CA SER A 29 5.55 14.68 0.76
C SER A 29 4.92 14.05 2.00
N PHE A 30 3.67 14.41 2.33
CA PHE A 30 2.98 13.87 3.50
C PHE A 30 2.87 12.33 3.46
N ILE A 31 2.53 11.77 2.30
CA ILE A 31 2.45 10.32 2.08
C ILE A 31 3.84 9.70 2.19
N GLN A 32 4.84 10.23 1.48
CA GLN A 32 6.18 9.64 1.43
C GLN A 32 6.90 9.66 2.79
N ASP A 33 6.62 10.65 3.63
CA ASP A 33 7.17 10.73 4.98
C ASP A 33 6.64 9.63 5.91
N ARG A 34 5.44 9.09 5.63
CA ARG A 34 4.70 8.21 6.55
C ARG A 34 4.50 6.81 6.02
N ILE A 35 4.48 6.63 4.71
CA ILE A 35 4.17 5.36 4.05
C ILE A 35 5.25 5.08 3.02
N THR A 36 5.88 3.91 3.13
CA THR A 36 6.91 3.47 2.21
C THR A 36 6.73 1.99 1.86
N CYS A 37 7.30 1.57 0.73
CA CYS A 37 7.52 0.17 0.41
C CYS A 37 9.02 -0.17 0.31
N HIS A 38 9.88 0.72 0.81
CA HIS A 38 11.33 0.59 0.70
C HIS A 38 11.84 -0.58 1.54
N ILE A 39 12.81 -1.33 1.00
CA ILE A 39 13.60 -2.29 1.78
C ILE A 39 14.88 -1.56 2.22
N PRO A 40 15.04 -1.23 3.52
CA PRO A 40 16.24 -0.56 4.00
C PRO A 40 17.49 -1.40 3.79
N ASP A 41 18.66 -0.77 3.68
CA ASP A 41 19.92 -1.49 3.57
C ASP A 41 20.23 -2.28 4.87
N SER A 42 20.73 -3.51 4.69
CA SER A 42 20.95 -4.44 5.80
C SER A 42 22.14 -4.06 6.70
N ASN A 43 23.07 -3.24 6.22
CA ASN A 43 24.22 -2.79 7.00
C ASN A 43 23.87 -1.55 7.84
N THR A 44 23.05 -0.66 7.29
CA THR A 44 22.66 0.60 7.95
C THR A 44 21.41 0.48 8.82
N SER A 45 20.50 -0.42 8.49
CA SER A 45 19.24 -0.61 9.23
C SER A 45 18.84 -2.10 9.29
N PRO A 46 19.68 -2.96 9.91
CA PRO A 46 19.48 -4.40 9.94
C PRO A 46 18.12 -4.82 10.51
N ASP A 47 17.69 -4.18 11.60
CA ASP A 47 16.41 -4.51 12.24
C ASP A 47 15.21 -4.23 11.34
N LEU A 48 15.17 -3.04 10.70
CA LEU A 48 14.06 -2.69 9.83
C LEU A 48 14.10 -3.51 8.53
N ASN A 49 15.29 -3.77 7.98
CA ASN A 49 15.47 -4.69 6.85
C ASN A 49 14.87 -6.07 7.18
N PHE A 50 15.20 -6.63 8.35
CA PHE A 50 14.65 -7.90 8.81
C PHE A 50 13.13 -7.86 8.94
N LEU A 51 12.58 -6.81 9.56
CA LEU A 51 11.12 -6.68 9.72
C LEU A 51 10.39 -6.58 8.38
N VAL A 52 10.90 -5.79 7.44
CA VAL A 52 10.30 -5.62 6.11
C VAL A 52 10.36 -6.93 5.32
N THR A 53 11.54 -7.56 5.26
CA THR A 53 11.73 -8.81 4.53
C THR A 53 10.90 -9.96 5.12
N LYS A 54 10.73 -9.98 6.45
CA LYS A 54 9.94 -11.01 7.15
C LYS A 54 8.43 -10.79 7.03
N TYR A 55 7.94 -9.57 7.23
CA TYR A 55 6.51 -9.32 7.41
C TYR A 55 5.82 -8.63 6.24
N GLN A 56 6.53 -7.85 5.42
CA GLN A 56 5.91 -7.04 4.35
C GLN A 56 6.08 -7.63 2.95
N MET A 57 6.87 -8.70 2.80
CA MET A 57 7.07 -9.37 1.51
C MET A 57 5.88 -10.25 1.13
N HIS A 58 5.11 -9.82 0.12
CA HIS A 58 3.98 -10.56 -0.40
C HIS A 58 4.41 -11.80 -1.20
N LYS A 59 4.02 -12.98 -0.70
CA LYS A 59 4.15 -14.25 -1.42
C LYS A 59 2.77 -14.70 -1.88
N CYS A 60 2.61 -14.90 -3.19
CA CYS A 60 1.31 -15.29 -3.73
C CYS A 60 0.94 -16.70 -3.26
N SER A 61 -0.23 -16.85 -2.63
CA SER A 61 -0.82 -18.13 -2.25
C SER A 61 -2.05 -18.46 -3.10
N LYS A 62 -2.65 -19.64 -2.90
CA LYS A 62 -3.93 -20.01 -3.54
C LYS A 62 -5.05 -19.00 -3.24
N TYR A 63 -4.99 -18.32 -2.09
CA TYR A 63 -5.99 -17.34 -1.70
C TYR A 63 -5.97 -16.07 -2.57
N CYS A 64 -4.78 -15.58 -2.95
CA CYS A 64 -4.69 -14.36 -3.73
C CYS A 64 -4.64 -14.61 -5.25
N LYS A 65 -4.21 -15.78 -5.71
CA LYS A 65 -4.19 -16.11 -7.14
C LYS A 65 -5.61 -16.32 -7.67
N ARG A 66 -6.01 -15.53 -8.66
CA ARG A 66 -7.28 -15.64 -9.39
C ARG A 66 -7.01 -15.83 -10.88
N ASN A 67 -7.78 -16.70 -11.52
CA ASN A 67 -7.76 -16.82 -12.97
C ASN A 67 -8.74 -15.78 -13.54
N ILE A 68 -8.22 -14.90 -14.37
CA ILE A 68 -8.98 -13.83 -15.01
C ILE A 68 -9.02 -14.14 -16.51
N LYS A 69 -10.20 -14.09 -17.10
CA LYS A 69 -10.39 -14.27 -18.54
C LYS A 69 -9.96 -13.00 -19.26
N VAL A 70 -9.03 -13.12 -20.21
CA VAL A 70 -8.55 -12.02 -21.07
C VAL A 70 -8.73 -12.48 -22.52
N GLY A 71 -9.77 -11.97 -23.18
CA GLY A 71 -10.18 -12.47 -24.49
C GLY A 71 -10.57 -13.95 -24.45
N LYS A 72 -9.84 -14.79 -25.19
CA LYS A 72 -10.05 -16.26 -25.23
C LYS A 72 -9.18 -17.04 -24.25
N THR A 73 -8.25 -16.40 -23.55
CA THR A 73 -7.29 -17.07 -22.65
C THR A 73 -7.58 -16.74 -21.18
N TYR A 74 -7.04 -17.57 -20.27
CA TYR A 74 -7.06 -17.30 -18.83
C TYR A 74 -5.65 -16.98 -18.36
N VAL A 75 -5.53 -15.91 -17.58
CA VAL A 75 -4.27 -15.51 -16.95
C VAL A 75 -4.43 -15.55 -15.43
N SER A 76 -3.45 -16.13 -14.75
CA SER A 76 -3.41 -16.11 -13.29
C SER A 76 -2.87 -14.76 -12.82
N ARG A 77 -3.65 -14.01 -12.04
CA ARG A 77 -3.27 -12.72 -11.46
C ARG A 77 -3.46 -12.72 -9.95
N CYS A 78 -2.63 -11.95 -9.24
CA CYS A 78 -2.84 -11.71 -7.83
C CYS A 78 -4.00 -10.73 -7.65
N ARG A 79 -5.00 -11.06 -6.83
CA ARG A 79 -6.13 -10.16 -6.49
C ARG A 79 -5.69 -8.86 -5.80
N PHE A 80 -4.47 -8.83 -5.27
CA PHE A 80 -3.85 -7.66 -4.63
C PHE A 80 -2.90 -6.91 -5.58
N ASN A 81 -2.91 -7.25 -6.87
CA ASN A 81 -2.12 -6.62 -7.92
C ASN A 81 -0.59 -6.70 -7.71
N PHE A 82 -0.10 -7.78 -7.09
CA PHE A 82 1.32 -8.10 -7.04
C PHE A 82 1.79 -8.94 -8.25
N PRO A 83 3.00 -8.70 -8.79
CA PRO A 83 3.92 -7.62 -8.42
C PRO A 83 3.37 -6.24 -8.83
N ARG A 84 3.55 -5.25 -7.96
CA ARG A 84 3.15 -3.86 -8.22
C ARG A 84 4.21 -3.22 -9.12
N PRO A 85 3.85 -2.34 -10.06
CA PRO A 85 4.79 -1.78 -11.02
C PRO A 85 5.90 -0.97 -10.34
N ALA A 86 7.13 -1.09 -10.83
CA ALA A 86 8.23 -0.21 -10.47
C ALA A 86 7.97 1.21 -11.01
N ARG A 87 8.38 2.23 -10.23
CA ARG A 87 8.20 3.65 -10.52
C ARG A 87 9.31 4.45 -9.86
N ASP A 88 9.82 5.46 -10.55
CA ASP A 88 10.91 6.32 -10.05
C ASP A 88 10.45 7.42 -9.10
N SER A 89 9.15 7.74 -9.11
CA SER A 89 8.53 8.78 -8.28
C SER A 89 7.14 8.34 -7.79
N ILE A 90 6.65 9.04 -6.76
CA ILE A 90 5.25 8.94 -6.33
C ILE A 90 4.35 9.52 -7.42
N CYS A 91 3.17 8.92 -7.59
CA CYS A 91 2.15 9.37 -8.53
C CYS A 91 0.80 9.38 -7.82
N ILE A 92 0.14 10.54 -7.82
CA ILE A 92 -1.26 10.69 -7.40
C ILE A 92 -2.12 10.65 -8.65
N ASN A 93 -3.12 9.77 -8.65
CA ASN A 93 -4.13 9.71 -9.69
C ASN A 93 -5.28 10.64 -9.34
N ASP A 94 -6.04 11.02 -10.36
CA ASP A 94 -7.31 11.70 -10.15
C ASP A 94 -8.25 10.87 -9.27
N VAL A 95 -8.81 11.49 -8.23
CA VAL A 95 -9.62 10.81 -7.21
C VAL A 95 -10.90 10.26 -7.83
N GLU A 96 -11.60 11.07 -8.64
CA GLU A 96 -12.87 10.68 -9.23
C GLU A 96 -12.71 9.49 -10.17
N ASN A 97 -11.71 9.52 -11.05
CA ASN A 97 -11.39 8.41 -11.93
C ASN A 97 -10.93 7.17 -11.15
N SER A 98 -10.16 7.35 -10.09
CA SER A 98 -9.69 6.23 -9.24
C SER A 98 -10.86 5.54 -8.55
N LEU A 99 -11.83 6.30 -8.02
CA LEU A 99 -13.05 5.77 -7.41
C LEU A 99 -13.93 5.04 -8.43
N LYS A 100 -14.16 5.65 -9.61
CA LYS A 100 -14.96 5.03 -10.69
C LYS A 100 -14.36 3.73 -11.20
N SER A 101 -13.03 3.66 -11.28
CA SER A 101 -12.31 2.49 -11.81
C SER A 101 -11.84 1.51 -10.74
N CYS A 102 -12.17 1.77 -9.46
CA CYS A 102 -11.67 1.04 -8.30
C CYS A 102 -10.13 0.88 -8.30
N ASN A 103 -9.43 1.88 -8.83
CA ASN A 103 -7.98 1.93 -8.87
C ASN A 103 -7.41 2.60 -7.61
N LYS A 104 -6.15 2.31 -7.30
CA LYS A 104 -5.46 3.02 -6.21
C LYS A 104 -5.36 4.51 -6.55
N ILE A 105 -5.63 5.35 -5.55
CA ILE A 105 -5.53 6.82 -5.68
C ILE A 105 -4.08 7.28 -5.78
N TYR A 106 -3.13 6.54 -5.23
CA TYR A 106 -1.71 6.85 -5.36
C TYR A 106 -0.84 5.59 -5.49
N TYR A 107 0.34 5.78 -6.06
CA TYR A 107 1.41 4.78 -6.14
C TYR A 107 2.71 5.36 -5.61
N LEU A 108 3.33 4.67 -4.65
CA LEU A 108 4.64 5.03 -4.14
C LEU A 108 5.75 4.78 -5.19
N LYS A 109 6.85 5.53 -5.07
CA LYS A 109 8.14 5.17 -5.67
C LYS A 109 8.51 3.74 -5.26
N ARG A 110 8.92 2.92 -6.22
CA ARG A 110 9.17 1.49 -6.03
C ARG A 110 10.22 1.01 -7.02
N ASN A 111 11.28 0.38 -6.53
CA ASN A 111 12.23 -0.29 -7.41
C ASN A 111 11.84 -1.76 -7.67
N GLU A 112 12.58 -2.42 -8.57
CA GLU A 112 12.34 -3.82 -8.96
C GLU A 112 12.41 -4.82 -7.78
N LYS A 113 13.20 -4.53 -6.74
CA LYS A 113 13.31 -5.39 -5.55
C LYS A 113 12.10 -5.24 -4.62
N GLU A 114 11.38 -4.13 -4.73
CA GLU A 114 10.27 -3.72 -3.85
C GLU A 114 8.89 -3.99 -4.45
N VAL A 115 8.83 -4.58 -5.66
CA VAL A 115 7.57 -4.87 -6.38
C VAL A 115 6.64 -5.81 -5.63
N ARG A 116 7.14 -6.48 -4.60
CA ARG A 116 6.39 -7.39 -3.74
C ARG A 116 6.24 -6.90 -2.30
N VAL A 117 6.70 -5.70 -1.97
CA VAL A 117 6.62 -5.15 -0.62
C VAL A 117 5.28 -4.44 -0.46
N ASN A 118 4.55 -4.78 0.61
CA ASN A 118 3.38 -4.03 1.06
C ASN A 118 3.77 -2.61 1.46
N ASP A 119 2.80 -1.69 1.40
CA ASP A 119 3.03 -0.33 1.88
C ASP A 119 2.92 -0.34 3.41
N TYR A 120 3.92 0.21 4.11
CA TYR A 120 4.04 0.17 5.56
C TYR A 120 4.53 1.51 6.12
N ASN A 121 4.31 1.73 7.42
CA ASN A 121 4.95 2.80 8.16
C ASN A 121 6.12 2.22 8.99
N PRO A 122 7.35 2.74 8.88
CA PRO A 122 8.52 2.18 9.57
C PRO A 122 8.39 2.11 11.10
N LEU A 123 7.80 3.15 11.73
CA LEU A 123 7.61 3.21 13.17
C LEU A 123 6.57 2.18 13.61
N LEU A 124 5.41 2.15 12.94
CA LEU A 124 4.36 1.19 13.24
C LEU A 124 4.82 -0.24 13.02
N LEU A 125 5.63 -0.52 11.99
CA LEU A 125 6.17 -1.86 11.76
C LEU A 125 7.11 -2.31 12.90
N LYS A 126 7.95 -1.41 13.42
CA LYS A 126 8.82 -1.69 14.57
C LYS A 126 8.04 -2.04 15.84
N LEU A 127 6.90 -1.37 16.05
CA LEU A 127 6.01 -1.60 17.18
C LEU A 127 5.16 -2.86 17.00
N TRP A 128 4.54 -3.03 15.82
CA TRP A 128 3.56 -4.07 15.52
C TRP A 128 4.19 -5.44 15.24
N ARG A 129 5.33 -5.48 14.52
CA ARG A 129 6.05 -6.71 14.18
C ARG A 129 5.20 -7.78 13.49
N ALA A 130 4.25 -7.33 12.66
CA ALA A 130 3.44 -8.19 11.80
C ALA A 130 3.11 -7.48 10.49
N ASN A 131 2.50 -8.22 9.56
CA ASN A 131 2.10 -7.67 8.27
C ASN A 131 1.14 -6.48 8.46
N MET A 132 1.30 -5.45 7.64
CA MET A 132 0.35 -4.34 7.55
C MET A 132 0.17 -3.97 6.08
N ASP A 133 -0.96 -3.35 5.76
CA ASP A 133 -1.22 -2.73 4.46
C ASP A 133 -1.78 -1.35 4.73
N LEU A 134 -0.88 -0.37 4.87
CA LEU A 134 -1.23 0.99 5.23
C LEU A 134 -1.53 1.81 3.99
N GLN A 135 -2.66 2.52 4.00
CA GLN A 135 -3.09 3.34 2.87
C GLN A 135 -3.49 4.72 3.38
N TYR A 136 -3.02 5.75 2.67
CA TYR A 136 -3.48 7.12 2.88
C TYR A 136 -4.86 7.29 2.24
N ILE A 137 -5.77 7.92 2.97
CA ILE A 137 -7.15 8.13 2.57
C ILE A 137 -7.26 9.55 2.06
N ALA A 138 -7.46 9.66 0.75
CA ALA A 138 -7.33 10.91 -0.01
C ALA A 138 -8.60 11.77 -0.03
N GLU A 139 -9.72 11.26 0.47
CA GLU A 139 -11.03 11.90 0.39
C GLU A 139 -11.56 12.25 1.80
N ARG A 140 -12.44 13.25 1.87
CA ARG A 140 -13.15 13.67 3.09
C ARG A 140 -14.44 12.88 3.36
N SER A 141 -14.86 11.96 2.50
CA SER A 141 -16.22 11.39 2.54
C SER A 141 -16.37 10.14 3.41
N LEU A 142 -17.63 9.84 3.76
CA LEU A 142 -18.08 8.71 4.58
C LEU A 142 -17.74 7.31 4.01
N SER A 143 -17.22 7.19 2.79
CA SER A 143 -16.80 5.90 2.18
C SER A 143 -15.74 5.15 3.01
N LEU A 144 -15.08 5.87 3.93
CA LEU A 144 -14.26 5.34 5.04
C LEU A 144 -14.89 4.18 5.80
N THR A 145 -16.22 4.15 5.99
CA THR A 145 -16.88 3.09 6.78
C THR A 145 -16.91 1.73 6.09
N GLU A 146 -16.71 1.66 4.77
CA GLU A 146 -16.67 0.38 4.04
C GLU A 146 -15.32 -0.34 4.16
N TYR A 147 -14.27 0.34 4.66
CA TYR A 147 -12.91 -0.20 4.79
C TYR A 147 -12.61 -0.84 6.16
N VAL A 148 -13.53 -0.71 7.14
CA VAL A 148 -13.32 -1.14 8.54
C VAL A 148 -14.01 -2.48 8.86
N THR A 149 -14.78 -3.06 7.94
CA THR A 149 -15.55 -4.30 8.15
C THR A 149 -14.93 -5.53 7.50
#